data_AF-A0A257W8Z0-F1
#
_entry.id   AF-A0A257W8Z0-F1
#
_cell.length_a   1.000
_cell.length_b   1.000
_cell.length_c   1.000
_cell.angle_alpha   90.00
_cell.angle_beta   90.00
_cell.angle_gamma   90.00
#
_symmetry.space_group_name_H-M   'P 1'
#
loop_
_entity.id
_entity.type
_entity.pdbx_description
1 polymer ?
#
loop_
_entity_poly.entity_id
_entity_poly.type
_entity_poly.pdbx_seq_one_letter_code
_entity_poly.pdbx_strand_id
1 'polypeptide(L)'
;WESKIEYLAHNTINEVVTSISGVPTWTLVLFKRILEITGKQTISEVWPHLELYMHGGVSFTPYREQFRKIIGKEIHYLEMYNASEGFFAAQDIPGDEGMLLFLDHGIFYEFMPVGEYGKENPQTIGLDQVEIGRNYAPVISTNGGLWRYLVGDTIQFTSTYPFRIKVSGRLKHFINAFGEEVIVDNTDHAIAEACKKTGAVISDYTAGPVYFSDQHNGCHEWLIEFEKEPADLHQFTIEMDASLKKINSDYEAKRYKDIALELPLVTSIPIGTFKEWLKIKEKLGGQHKVPRLSNDRKILEEILALTNNFAHP
;
A
#
# COMPACT_ATOMS: atom_id res chain seq x y z
N TRP A 1 20.85 -0.82 3.68
CA TRP A 1 19.67 -1.29 4.44
C TRP A 1 19.92 -2.60 5.17
N GLU A 2 20.46 -3.63 4.51
CA GLU A 2 20.83 -4.91 5.17
C GLU A 2 21.70 -4.73 6.42
N SER A 3 22.81 -4.00 6.32
CA SER A 3 23.66 -3.68 7.47
C SER A 3 22.89 -2.98 8.60
N LYS A 4 21.94 -2.12 8.27
CA LYS A 4 21.11 -1.42 9.25
C LYS A 4 20.19 -2.40 9.99
N ILE A 5 19.56 -3.34 9.29
CA ILE A 5 18.73 -4.38 9.93
C ILE A 5 19.58 -5.30 10.80
N GLU A 6 20.76 -5.72 10.33
CA GLU A 6 21.71 -6.50 11.14
C GLU A 6 22.11 -5.77 12.43
N TYR A 7 22.53 -4.52 12.31
CA TYR A 7 22.90 -3.72 13.48
C TYR A 7 21.72 -3.52 14.42
N LEU A 8 20.52 -3.21 13.90
CA LEU A 8 19.33 -3.08 14.73
C LEU A 8 19.04 -4.38 15.47
N ALA A 9 19.03 -5.53 14.78
CA ALA A 9 18.76 -6.83 15.40
C ALA A 9 19.78 -7.13 16.51
N HIS A 10 21.08 -7.10 16.21
CA HIS A 10 22.12 -7.44 17.18
C HIS A 10 22.17 -6.49 18.39
N ASN A 11 21.90 -5.20 18.20
CA ASN A 11 21.92 -4.23 19.30
C ASN A 11 20.64 -4.26 20.15
N THR A 12 19.51 -4.75 19.63
CA THR A 12 18.22 -4.69 20.35
C THR A 12 17.79 -6.01 20.97
N ILE A 13 18.36 -7.16 20.56
CA ILE A 13 18.02 -8.49 21.11
C ILE A 13 18.10 -8.54 22.64
N ASN A 14 19.10 -7.90 23.24
CA ASN A 14 19.33 -7.94 24.70
C ASN A 14 18.68 -6.76 25.45
N GLU A 15 18.01 -5.86 24.74
CA GLU A 15 17.39 -4.67 25.33
C GLU A 15 16.00 -4.99 25.88
N VAL A 16 15.58 -4.21 26.89
CA VAL A 16 14.22 -4.27 27.43
C VAL A 16 13.30 -3.46 26.53
N VAL A 17 12.87 -4.05 25.41
CA VAL A 17 11.97 -3.41 24.45
C VAL A 17 10.53 -3.50 24.96
N THR A 18 9.93 -2.33 25.25
CA THR A 18 8.53 -2.21 25.66
C THR A 18 7.62 -1.69 24.56
N SER A 19 8.16 -0.94 23.61
CA SER A 19 7.41 -0.38 22.49
C SER A 19 8.26 -0.27 21.24
N ILE A 20 7.60 -0.31 20.09
CA ILE A 20 8.22 -0.21 18.77
C ILE A 20 7.43 0.78 17.93
N SER A 21 8.12 1.58 17.12
CA SER A 21 7.52 2.47 16.13
C SER A 21 8.12 2.19 14.76
N GLY A 22 7.29 2.06 13.73
CA GLY A 22 7.79 1.91 12.37
C GLY A 22 6.73 1.53 11.35
N VAL A 23 7.17 1.45 10.09
CA VAL A 23 6.34 0.96 8.99
C VAL A 23 6.28 -0.58 9.07
N PRO A 24 5.09 -1.20 9.04
CA PRO A 24 4.88 -2.64 9.15
C PRO A 24 5.84 -3.51 8.33
N THR A 25 6.10 -3.14 7.09
CA THR A 25 6.97 -3.89 6.16
C THR A 25 8.39 -4.07 6.71
N TRP A 26 9.03 -3.01 7.21
CA TRP A 26 10.41 -3.07 7.69
C TRP A 26 10.50 -3.68 9.10
N THR A 27 9.49 -3.41 9.94
CA THR A 27 9.40 -4.02 11.27
C THR A 27 9.28 -5.54 11.18
N LEU A 28 8.49 -6.05 10.22
CA LEU A 28 8.34 -7.49 10.01
C LEU A 28 9.66 -8.16 9.56
N VAL A 29 10.42 -7.52 8.66
CA VAL A 29 11.77 -7.98 8.26
C VAL A 29 12.71 -8.02 9.46
N LEU A 30 12.71 -6.97 10.31
CA LEU A 30 13.51 -6.95 11.53
C LEU A 30 13.15 -8.10 12.48
N PHE A 31 11.84 -8.35 12.69
CA PHE A 31 11.39 -9.44 13.54
C PHE A 31 11.81 -10.81 13.02
N LYS A 32 11.60 -11.10 11.73
CA LYS A 32 12.08 -12.33 11.11
C LYS A 32 13.58 -12.52 11.36
N ARG A 33 14.37 -11.46 11.15
CA ARG A 33 15.82 -11.50 11.36
C ARG A 33 16.23 -11.75 12.82
N ILE A 34 15.54 -11.12 13.78
CA ILE A 34 15.79 -11.34 15.22
C ILE A 34 15.50 -12.79 15.61
N LEU A 35 14.41 -13.38 15.10
CA LEU A 35 14.06 -14.77 15.36
C LEU A 35 15.07 -15.74 14.74
N GLU A 36 15.56 -15.46 13.54
CA GLU A 36 16.66 -16.22 12.92
C GLU A 36 17.93 -16.22 13.77
N ILE A 37 18.35 -15.04 14.27
CA ILE A 37 19.58 -14.90 15.08
C ILE A 37 19.44 -15.61 16.43
N THR A 38 18.28 -15.50 17.07
CA THR A 38 18.05 -16.01 18.43
C THR A 38 17.57 -17.46 18.48
N GLY A 39 17.07 -18.00 17.37
CA GLY A 39 16.43 -19.31 17.30
C GLY A 39 15.10 -19.42 18.05
N LYS A 40 14.51 -18.28 18.46
CA LYS A 40 13.21 -18.22 19.14
C LYS A 40 12.06 -18.31 18.15
N GLN A 41 10.88 -18.71 18.63
CA GLN A 41 9.71 -18.87 17.77
C GLN A 41 8.90 -17.58 17.64
N THR A 42 8.89 -16.75 18.68
CA THR A 42 8.09 -15.52 18.73
C THR A 42 8.87 -14.35 19.31
N ILE A 43 8.51 -13.12 18.93
CA ILE A 43 9.18 -11.92 19.45
C ILE A 43 8.92 -11.76 20.94
N SER A 44 7.80 -12.25 21.48
CA SER A 44 7.55 -12.24 22.92
C SER A 44 8.55 -13.07 23.75
N GLU A 45 9.18 -14.08 23.15
CA GLU A 45 10.28 -14.84 23.81
C GLU A 45 11.58 -14.04 23.86
N VAL A 46 11.80 -13.14 22.90
CA VAL A 46 12.98 -12.25 22.85
C VAL A 46 12.75 -11.00 23.69
N TRP A 47 11.57 -10.38 23.57
CA TRP A 47 11.17 -9.17 24.29
C TRP A 47 9.87 -9.41 25.08
N PRO A 48 9.97 -9.99 26.30
CA PRO A 48 8.81 -10.31 27.13
C PRO A 48 7.97 -9.08 27.52
N HIS A 49 8.58 -7.90 27.55
CA HIS A 49 7.96 -6.64 27.96
C HIS A 49 7.35 -5.82 26.81
N LEU A 50 7.37 -6.32 25.57
CA LEU A 50 6.78 -5.62 24.43
C LEU A 50 5.27 -5.47 24.61
N GLU A 51 4.75 -4.25 24.67
CA GLU A 51 3.34 -3.97 24.95
C GLU A 51 2.68 -3.09 23.88
N LEU A 52 3.47 -2.38 23.06
CA LEU A 52 2.95 -1.40 22.10
C LEU A 52 3.69 -1.43 20.75
N TYR A 53 2.92 -1.44 19.67
CA TYR A 53 3.40 -1.15 18.33
C TYR A 53 2.68 0.07 17.73
N MET A 54 3.42 1.14 17.51
CA MET A 54 2.95 2.35 16.81
C MET A 54 3.29 2.24 15.32
N HIS A 55 2.29 2.35 14.46
CA HIS A 55 2.45 2.14 13.02
C HIS A 55 1.84 3.25 12.18
N GLY A 56 2.34 3.41 10.96
CA GLY A 56 1.85 4.37 9.98
C GLY A 56 2.47 4.15 8.61
N GLY A 57 2.17 5.04 7.67
CA GLY A 57 2.72 5.04 6.30
C GLY A 57 2.06 4.05 5.34
N VAL A 58 1.55 2.91 5.82
CA VAL A 58 0.75 1.94 5.05
C VAL A 58 -0.41 1.42 5.88
N SER A 59 -1.44 0.88 5.22
CA SER A 59 -2.53 0.20 5.93
C SER A 59 -2.00 -0.99 6.73
N PHE A 60 -2.33 -1.05 8.02
CA PHE A 60 -1.92 -2.16 8.88
C PHE A 60 -2.84 -3.39 8.81
N THR A 61 -4.08 -3.21 8.36
CA THR A 61 -5.07 -4.29 8.18
C THR A 61 -4.50 -5.57 7.57
N PRO A 62 -3.75 -5.55 6.45
CA PRO A 62 -3.21 -6.77 5.85
C PRO A 62 -2.07 -7.42 6.65
N TYR A 63 -1.39 -6.66 7.52
CA TYR A 63 -0.26 -7.14 8.33
C TYR A 63 -0.70 -7.71 9.68
N ARG A 64 -1.93 -7.43 10.12
CA ARG A 64 -2.42 -7.73 11.47
C ARG A 64 -2.22 -9.18 11.89
N GLU A 65 -2.60 -10.15 11.05
CA GLU A 65 -2.45 -11.57 11.38
C GLU A 65 -0.99 -12.03 11.43
N GLN A 66 -0.13 -11.53 10.54
CA GLN A 66 1.30 -11.87 10.56
C GLN A 66 1.97 -11.30 11.81
N PHE A 67 1.65 -10.06 12.18
CA PHE A 67 2.14 -9.45 13.41
C PHE A 67 1.68 -10.21 14.64
N ARG A 68 0.39 -10.60 14.70
CA ARG A 68 -0.14 -11.44 15.78
C ARG A 68 0.62 -12.76 15.93
N LYS A 69 0.88 -13.45 14.82
CA LYS A 69 1.65 -14.71 14.79
C LYS A 69 3.10 -14.51 15.24
N ILE A 70 3.83 -13.58 14.62
CA ILE A 70 5.26 -13.40 14.86
C ILE A 70 5.56 -12.82 16.25
N ILE A 71 4.64 -12.00 16.78
CA ILE A 71 4.76 -11.47 18.14
C ILE A 71 4.50 -12.57 19.16
N GLY A 72 3.51 -13.44 18.92
CA GLY A 72 3.19 -14.57 19.79
C GLY A 72 2.42 -14.22 21.06
N LYS A 73 2.03 -12.95 21.22
CA LYS A 73 1.15 -12.47 22.30
C LYS A 73 0.33 -11.27 21.83
N GLU A 74 -0.76 -10.98 22.55
CA GLU A 74 -1.53 -9.76 22.37
C GLU A 74 -0.74 -8.54 22.85
N ILE A 75 -0.74 -7.49 22.04
CA ILE A 75 -0.15 -6.18 22.35
C ILE A 75 -1.07 -5.07 21.83
N HIS A 76 -0.82 -3.83 22.24
CA HIS A 76 -1.53 -2.68 21.73
C HIS A 76 -0.97 -2.23 20.38
N TYR A 77 -1.86 -1.79 19.50
CA TYR A 77 -1.53 -1.21 18.21
C TYR A 77 -2.11 0.20 18.17
N LEU A 78 -1.29 1.18 17.80
CA LEU A 78 -1.73 2.56 17.61
C LEU A 78 -1.36 3.04 16.21
N GLU A 79 -2.36 3.50 15.48
CA GLU A 79 -2.18 4.05 14.14
C GLU A 79 -1.84 5.54 14.18
N MET A 80 -0.94 5.95 13.29
CA MET A 80 -0.57 7.34 13.04
C MET A 80 -0.74 7.65 11.56
N TYR A 81 -1.28 8.84 11.29
CA TYR A 81 -1.40 9.40 9.96
C TYR A 81 -0.55 10.67 9.87
N ASN A 82 0.61 10.51 9.23
CA ASN A 82 1.57 11.56 8.98
C ASN A 82 2.23 11.36 7.61
N ALA A 83 2.69 12.47 7.04
CA ALA A 83 3.45 12.51 5.80
C ALA A 83 4.58 13.56 5.93
N SER A 84 5.35 13.73 4.87
CA SER A 84 6.38 14.79 4.84
C SER A 84 5.78 16.19 4.96
N GLU A 85 4.52 16.34 4.55
CA GLU A 85 3.75 17.59 4.57
C GLU A 85 3.20 17.95 5.95
N GLY A 86 3.09 16.99 6.88
CA GLY A 86 2.54 17.25 8.20
C GLY A 86 2.15 16.00 8.99
N PHE A 87 1.82 16.22 10.27
CA PHE A 87 1.31 15.19 11.18
C PHE A 87 -0.18 15.45 11.43
N PHE A 88 -1.04 14.58 10.91
CA PHE A 88 -2.46 14.90 10.74
C PHE A 88 -3.35 14.28 11.83
N ALA A 89 -3.12 13.02 12.18
CA ALA A 89 -3.95 12.33 13.16
C ALA A 89 -3.17 11.20 13.84
N ALA A 90 -3.57 10.85 15.06
CA ALA A 90 -3.11 9.63 15.73
C ALA A 90 -4.23 8.99 16.54
N GLN A 91 -4.13 7.69 16.71
CA GLN A 91 -5.00 6.95 17.61
C GLN A 91 -4.60 7.24 19.06
N ASP A 92 -5.55 7.76 19.83
CA ASP A 92 -5.43 8.12 21.25
C ASP A 92 -6.10 7.10 22.17
N ILE A 93 -7.02 6.29 21.64
CA ILE A 93 -7.74 5.23 22.38
C ILE A 93 -7.40 3.88 21.74
N PRO A 94 -6.65 3.00 22.44
CA PRO A 94 -6.36 1.66 21.94
C PRO A 94 -7.65 0.86 21.70
N GLY A 95 -7.78 0.27 20.52
CA GLY A 95 -8.91 -0.59 20.15
C GLY A 95 -10.09 0.13 19.49
N ASP A 96 -10.14 1.48 19.54
CA ASP A 96 -11.16 2.26 18.83
C ASP A 96 -10.91 2.30 17.31
N GLU A 97 -11.97 2.51 16.54
CA GLU A 97 -11.87 2.73 15.10
C GLU A 97 -11.58 4.20 14.76
N GLY A 98 -10.40 4.43 14.17
CA GLY A 98 -10.00 5.74 13.66
C GLY A 98 -9.14 6.56 14.62
N MET A 99 -8.43 7.50 14.02
CA MET A 99 -7.45 8.39 14.64
C MET A 99 -8.08 9.74 14.95
N LEU A 100 -7.72 10.35 16.08
CA LEU A 100 -8.11 11.71 16.41
C LEU A 100 -7.44 12.69 15.44
N LEU A 101 -8.22 13.47 14.72
CA LEU A 101 -7.71 14.50 13.81
C LEU A 101 -7.16 15.69 14.61
N PHE A 102 -5.92 16.09 14.31
CA PHE A 102 -5.27 17.20 14.99
C PHE A 102 -5.67 18.53 14.35
N LEU A 103 -6.51 19.27 15.07
CA LEU A 103 -7.05 20.55 14.61
C LEU A 103 -6.28 21.78 15.11
N ASP A 104 -5.46 21.61 16.14
CA ASP A 104 -4.63 22.67 16.73
C ASP A 104 -3.15 22.29 16.65
N HIS A 105 -2.66 22.12 15.42
CA HIS A 105 -1.28 21.68 15.17
C HIS A 105 -0.62 22.39 13.98
N GLY A 106 -1.00 23.65 13.71
CA GLY A 106 -0.39 24.45 12.64
C GLY A 106 -0.72 23.99 11.22
N ILE A 107 -1.80 23.22 11.07
CA ILE A 107 -2.35 22.75 9.80
C ILE A 107 -3.82 23.16 9.73
N PHE A 108 -4.17 23.93 8.71
CA PHE A 108 -5.55 24.21 8.34
C PHE A 108 -6.03 23.16 7.33
N TYR A 109 -7.26 22.65 7.51
CA TYR A 109 -7.83 21.61 6.67
C TYR A 109 -9.06 22.10 5.93
N GLU A 110 -9.11 21.77 4.66
CA GLU A 110 -10.34 21.68 3.88
C GLU A 110 -10.51 20.21 3.43
N PHE A 111 -11.75 19.77 3.25
CA PHE A 111 -12.06 18.40 2.84
C PHE A 111 -12.73 18.43 1.48
N MET A 112 -12.06 17.91 0.45
CA MET A 112 -12.62 17.79 -0.89
C MET A 112 -13.38 16.46 -1.01
N PRO A 113 -14.71 16.43 -1.22
CA PRO A 113 -15.38 15.18 -1.55
C PRO A 113 -14.72 14.54 -2.77
N VAL A 114 -14.46 13.23 -2.76
CA VAL A 114 -13.70 12.58 -3.85
C VAL A 114 -14.32 12.80 -5.24
N GLY A 115 -15.66 12.95 -5.34
CA GLY A 115 -16.35 13.26 -6.59
C GLY A 115 -16.08 14.67 -7.16
N GLU A 116 -15.41 15.56 -6.43
CA GLU A 116 -14.95 16.87 -6.90
C GLU A 116 -13.59 16.79 -7.59
N TYR A 117 -12.84 15.70 -7.39
CA TYR A 117 -11.51 15.54 -7.96
C TYR A 117 -11.54 15.55 -9.49
N GLY A 118 -10.68 16.37 -10.11
CA GLY A 118 -10.57 16.53 -11.56
C GLY A 118 -11.54 17.53 -12.20
N LYS A 119 -12.43 18.15 -11.43
CA LYS A 119 -13.24 19.28 -11.92
C LYS A 119 -12.38 20.54 -12.08
N GLU A 120 -12.79 21.42 -12.99
CA GLU A 120 -12.10 22.71 -13.22
C GLU A 120 -12.10 23.60 -11.97
N ASN A 121 -13.21 23.58 -11.20
CA ASN A 121 -13.38 24.36 -9.98
C ASN A 121 -13.86 23.45 -8.84
N PRO A 122 -12.97 22.61 -8.26
CA PRO A 122 -13.34 21.63 -7.25
C PRO A 122 -13.81 22.33 -5.98
N GLN A 123 -14.89 21.84 -5.39
CA GLN A 123 -15.40 22.35 -4.12
C GLN A 123 -14.78 21.60 -2.93
N THR A 124 -14.43 22.34 -1.90
CA THR A 124 -13.98 21.84 -0.61
C THR A 124 -14.97 22.27 0.47
N ILE A 125 -15.04 21.51 1.56
CA ILE A 125 -15.90 21.79 2.70
C ILE A 125 -15.11 21.86 4.01
N GLY A 126 -15.66 22.56 5.00
CA GLY A 126 -15.12 22.63 6.36
C GLY A 126 -15.56 21.44 7.22
N LEU A 127 -15.00 21.36 8.44
CA LEU A 127 -15.34 20.33 9.44
C LEU A 127 -16.82 20.30 9.81
N ASP A 128 -17.51 21.43 9.75
CA ASP A 128 -18.93 21.56 10.07
C ASP A 128 -19.87 20.86 9.06
N GLN A 129 -19.33 20.49 7.90
CA GLN A 129 -20.09 19.90 6.80
C GLN A 129 -19.69 18.46 6.47
N VAL A 130 -18.71 17.89 7.19
CA VAL A 130 -18.24 16.53 6.92
C VAL A 130 -19.25 15.49 7.40
N GLU A 131 -19.34 14.38 6.67
CA GLU A 131 -20.25 13.28 6.93
C GLU A 131 -19.48 12.01 7.26
N ILE A 132 -19.98 11.22 8.22
CA ILE A 132 -19.39 9.93 8.58
C ILE A 132 -19.48 8.97 7.40
N GLY A 133 -18.39 8.23 7.15
CA GLY A 133 -18.32 7.22 6.08
C GLY A 133 -18.17 7.77 4.66
N ARG A 134 -18.30 9.08 4.44
CA ARG A 134 -18.04 9.71 3.14
C ARG A 134 -16.53 9.89 2.92
N ASN A 135 -16.06 9.62 1.70
CA ASN A 135 -14.65 9.79 1.34
C ASN A 135 -14.34 11.25 1.00
N TYR A 136 -13.28 11.76 1.60
CA TYR A 136 -12.73 13.09 1.34
C TYR A 136 -11.24 13.01 1.06
N ALA A 137 -10.72 13.91 0.24
CA ALA A 137 -9.30 14.16 0.13
C ALA A 137 -8.94 15.42 0.93
N PRO A 138 -8.00 15.32 1.90
CA PRO A 138 -7.53 16.48 2.64
C PRO A 138 -6.79 17.46 1.73
N VAL A 139 -7.20 18.71 1.78
CA VAL A 139 -6.50 19.86 1.22
C VAL A 139 -5.98 20.68 2.39
N ILE A 140 -4.67 20.82 2.50
CA ILE A 140 -4.02 21.38 3.69
C ILE A 140 -3.35 22.71 3.37
N SER A 141 -3.33 23.60 4.37
CA SER A 141 -2.39 24.71 4.41
C SER A 141 -1.59 24.63 5.70
N THR A 142 -0.26 24.74 5.60
CA THR A 142 0.64 24.49 6.74
C THR A 142 1.60 25.65 6.94
N ASN A 143 2.08 25.81 8.18
CA ASN A 143 3.15 26.76 8.50
C ASN A 143 4.48 26.47 7.74
N GLY A 144 4.61 25.28 7.15
CA GLY A 144 5.73 24.89 6.30
C GLY A 144 5.68 25.46 4.87
N GLY A 145 4.67 26.28 4.54
CA GLY A 145 4.56 26.98 3.25
C GLY A 145 3.72 26.25 2.20
N LEU A 146 3.00 25.20 2.59
CA LEU A 146 1.98 24.58 1.73
C LEU A 146 0.70 25.40 1.79
N TRP A 147 0.13 25.74 0.63
CA TRP A 147 -1.08 26.54 0.50
C TRP A 147 -2.10 25.80 -0.36
N ARG A 148 -3.21 25.39 0.25
CA ARG A 148 -4.24 24.53 -0.38
C ARG A 148 -3.63 23.34 -1.13
N TYR A 149 -2.66 22.69 -0.51
CA TYR A 149 -1.96 21.55 -1.06
C TYR A 149 -2.81 20.29 -0.90
N LEU A 150 -2.97 19.53 -1.98
CA LEU A 150 -3.68 18.27 -1.96
C LEU A 150 -2.74 17.14 -1.52
N VAL A 151 -2.97 16.57 -0.34
CA VAL A 151 -2.10 15.50 0.23
C VAL A 151 -2.06 14.27 -0.68
N GLY A 152 -3.18 13.99 -1.37
CA GLY A 152 -3.31 12.85 -2.28
C GLY A 152 -3.95 11.62 -1.64
N ASP A 153 -4.01 11.54 -0.31
CA ASP A 153 -4.76 10.53 0.43
C ASP A 153 -6.27 10.80 0.43
N THR A 154 -7.05 9.73 0.62
CA THR A 154 -8.47 9.82 0.95
C THR A 154 -8.69 9.34 2.37
N ILE A 155 -9.59 10.00 3.09
CA ILE A 155 -9.98 9.69 4.46
C ILE A 155 -11.50 9.57 4.57
N GLN A 156 -11.95 8.90 5.63
CA GLN A 156 -13.35 8.89 6.06
C GLN A 156 -13.43 9.30 7.52
N PHE A 157 -14.43 10.11 7.87
CA PHE A 157 -14.74 10.37 9.27
C PHE A 157 -15.43 9.16 9.88
N THR A 158 -14.96 8.72 11.06
CA THR A 158 -15.61 7.71 11.90
C THR A 158 -16.41 8.37 13.04
N SER A 159 -16.05 9.60 13.40
CA SER A 159 -16.81 10.46 14.32
C SER A 159 -16.63 11.93 13.94
N THR A 160 -17.63 12.75 14.22
CA THR A 160 -17.57 14.22 14.09
C THR A 160 -17.37 14.94 15.42
N TYR A 161 -17.50 14.25 16.57
CA TYR A 161 -17.19 14.83 17.87
C TYR A 161 -16.71 13.76 18.89
N PRO A 162 -15.41 13.74 19.23
CA PRO A 162 -14.34 14.45 18.53
C PRO A 162 -14.21 13.99 17.08
N PHE A 163 -13.62 14.82 16.22
CA PHE A 163 -13.38 14.44 14.82
C PHE A 163 -12.36 13.31 14.75
N ARG A 164 -12.81 12.14 14.31
CA ARG A 164 -11.99 10.94 14.12
C ARG A 164 -12.02 10.52 12.67
N ILE A 165 -10.86 10.12 12.15
CA ILE A 165 -10.69 9.76 10.74
C ILE A 165 -9.98 8.42 10.59
N LYS A 166 -10.24 7.74 9.49
CA LYS A 166 -9.40 6.64 9.00
C LYS A 166 -8.95 6.93 7.58
N VAL A 167 -7.73 6.51 7.25
CA VAL A 167 -7.24 6.56 5.86
C VAL A 167 -7.97 5.49 5.06
N SER A 168 -8.64 5.90 3.98
CA SER A 168 -9.45 5.03 3.13
C SER A 168 -8.82 4.71 1.78
N GLY A 169 -7.70 5.37 1.41
CA GLY A 169 -6.98 5.15 0.15
C GLY A 169 -6.19 6.36 -0.31
N ARG A 170 -5.95 6.47 -1.63
CA ARG A 170 -5.50 7.70 -2.32
C ARG A 170 -6.41 8.05 -3.49
N LEU A 171 -6.34 9.30 -3.90
CA LEU A 171 -7.11 9.87 -5.00
C LEU A 171 -6.74 9.32 -6.38
N LYS A 172 -5.49 8.90 -6.58
CA LYS A 172 -5.00 8.31 -7.84
C LYS A 172 -4.90 6.80 -7.69
N HIS A 173 -5.01 6.06 -8.80
CA HIS A 173 -4.66 4.63 -8.82
C HIS A 173 -3.17 4.45 -8.53
N PHE A 174 -2.86 3.62 -7.54
CA PHE A 174 -1.51 3.42 -7.01
C PHE A 174 -1.43 2.10 -6.23
N ILE A 175 -0.20 1.62 -5.98
CA ILE A 175 0.10 0.57 -5.02
C ILE A 175 1.06 1.16 -3.98
N ASN A 176 0.65 1.12 -2.72
CA ASN A 176 1.43 1.51 -1.55
C ASN A 176 1.19 0.51 -0.40
N ALA A 177 1.14 -0.77 -0.72
CA ALA A 177 0.90 -1.83 0.25
C ALA A 177 2.13 -2.06 1.16
N PHE A 178 3.31 -1.70 0.68
CA PHE A 178 4.61 -1.90 1.30
C PHE A 178 5.38 -0.59 1.55
N GLY A 179 4.81 0.57 1.19
CA GLY A 179 5.44 1.89 1.34
C GLY A 179 6.21 2.32 0.08
N GLU A 180 5.84 1.81 -1.09
CA GLU A 180 6.52 1.96 -2.38
C GLU A 180 5.94 3.07 -3.28
N GLU A 181 4.75 3.57 -2.95
CA GLU A 181 4.09 4.68 -3.65
C GLU A 181 4.07 4.59 -5.20
N VAL A 182 3.88 3.39 -5.76
CA VAL A 182 3.86 3.18 -7.21
C VAL A 182 2.58 3.74 -7.82
N ILE A 183 2.69 4.68 -8.76
CA ILE A 183 1.54 5.28 -9.47
C ILE A 183 1.43 4.80 -10.91
N VAL A 184 0.27 4.97 -11.55
CA VAL A 184 0.02 4.52 -12.93
C VAL A 184 1.05 5.05 -13.93
N ASP A 185 1.51 6.29 -13.74
CA ASP A 185 2.55 6.85 -14.60
C ASP A 185 3.86 6.06 -14.52
N ASN A 186 4.26 5.59 -13.33
CA ASN A 186 5.43 4.73 -13.19
C ASN A 186 5.22 3.41 -13.94
N THR A 187 4.04 2.80 -13.79
CA THR A 187 3.77 1.49 -14.35
C THR A 187 3.65 1.53 -15.87
N ASP A 188 3.06 2.59 -16.43
CA ASP A 188 3.01 2.82 -17.88
C ASP A 188 4.41 2.98 -18.48
N HIS A 189 5.28 3.79 -17.86
CA HIS A 189 6.66 3.94 -18.31
C HIS A 189 7.45 2.64 -18.19
N ALA A 190 7.28 1.90 -17.09
CA ALA A 190 8.00 0.66 -16.86
C ALA A 190 7.59 -0.44 -17.85
N ILE A 191 6.29 -0.60 -18.09
CA ILE A 191 5.78 -1.55 -19.08
C ILE A 191 6.23 -1.15 -20.48
N ALA A 192 6.18 0.14 -20.84
CA ALA A 192 6.62 0.60 -22.16
C ALA A 192 8.10 0.25 -22.43
N GLU A 193 8.97 0.44 -21.45
CA GLU A 193 10.39 0.07 -21.57
C GLU A 193 10.57 -1.46 -21.63
N ALA A 194 9.84 -2.23 -20.83
CA ALA A 194 9.87 -3.69 -20.88
C ALA A 194 9.40 -4.25 -22.24
N CYS A 195 8.31 -3.71 -22.78
CA CYS A 195 7.80 -4.02 -24.11
C CYS A 195 8.84 -3.71 -25.20
N LYS A 196 9.50 -2.55 -25.12
CA LYS A 196 10.53 -2.15 -26.09
C LYS A 196 11.72 -3.11 -26.11
N LYS A 197 12.14 -3.61 -24.94
CA LYS A 197 13.29 -4.51 -24.82
C LYS A 197 12.97 -5.97 -25.17
N THR A 198 11.75 -6.41 -24.93
CA THR A 198 11.32 -7.81 -25.14
C THR A 198 10.55 -8.03 -26.44
N GLY A 199 10.11 -6.95 -27.10
CA GLY A 199 9.26 -7.00 -28.28
C GLY A 199 7.82 -7.41 -28.00
N ALA A 200 7.40 -7.39 -26.72
CA ALA A 200 6.03 -7.62 -26.29
C ALA A 200 5.13 -6.44 -26.63
N VAL A 201 3.84 -6.70 -26.78
CA VAL A 201 2.79 -5.70 -26.95
C VAL A 201 1.69 -6.01 -25.95
N ILE A 202 1.36 -5.03 -25.10
CA ILE A 202 0.31 -5.17 -24.09
C ILE A 202 -0.98 -4.53 -24.58
N SER A 203 -2.12 -5.12 -24.22
CA SER A 203 -3.44 -4.52 -24.42
C SER A 203 -3.89 -3.78 -23.17
N ASP A 204 -3.90 -4.45 -22.02
CA ASP A 204 -4.26 -3.88 -20.72
C ASP A 204 -3.58 -4.64 -19.57
N TYR A 205 -3.64 -4.08 -18.37
CA TYR A 205 -3.09 -4.70 -17.17
C TYR A 205 -3.81 -4.27 -15.89
N THR A 206 -3.65 -5.08 -14.85
CA THR A 206 -3.94 -4.69 -13.48
C THR A 206 -2.87 -5.27 -12.55
N ALA A 207 -2.60 -4.59 -11.45
CA ALA A 207 -1.65 -5.05 -10.44
C ALA A 207 -2.11 -4.72 -9.02
N GLY A 208 -1.66 -5.54 -8.08
CA GLY A 208 -1.93 -5.42 -6.66
C GLY A 208 -0.97 -6.23 -5.81
N PRO A 209 -1.07 -6.14 -4.48
CA PRO A 209 -0.11 -6.78 -3.60
C PRO A 209 -0.36 -8.27 -3.42
N VAL A 210 0.72 -9.05 -3.34
CA VAL A 210 0.76 -10.35 -2.65
C VAL A 210 1.35 -10.07 -1.28
N TYR A 211 0.53 -10.15 -0.24
CA TYR A 211 0.99 -9.88 1.12
C TYR A 211 1.93 -10.99 1.62
N PHE A 212 2.73 -10.68 2.64
CA PHE A 212 3.68 -11.62 3.23
C PHE A 212 2.99 -12.95 3.62
N SER A 213 3.77 -14.01 3.59
CA SER A 213 3.36 -15.31 4.13
C SER A 213 4.44 -15.85 5.05
N ASP A 214 4.18 -17.02 5.63
CA ASP A 214 5.14 -17.71 6.50
C ASP A 214 6.44 -18.06 5.72
N GLN A 215 6.38 -18.17 4.38
CA GLN A 215 7.50 -18.60 3.52
C GLN A 215 8.05 -17.52 2.59
N HIS A 216 7.25 -16.51 2.24
CA HIS A 216 7.61 -15.48 1.25
C HIS A 216 7.39 -14.07 1.81
N ASN A 217 8.26 -13.15 1.41
CA ASN A 217 8.03 -11.73 1.61
C ASN A 217 6.96 -11.23 0.63
N GLY A 218 6.44 -10.02 0.87
CA GLY A 218 5.44 -9.46 -0.03
C GLY A 218 6.01 -9.21 -1.43
N CYS A 219 5.15 -9.21 -2.45
CA CYS A 219 5.52 -8.81 -3.82
C CYS A 219 4.33 -8.14 -4.52
N HIS A 220 4.52 -7.69 -5.76
CA HIS A 220 3.43 -7.29 -6.64
C HIS A 220 3.02 -8.44 -7.53
N GLU A 221 1.73 -8.64 -7.71
CA GLU A 221 1.19 -9.52 -8.75
C GLU A 221 0.56 -8.68 -9.84
N TRP A 222 0.93 -9.01 -11.08
CA TRP A 222 0.55 -8.32 -12.30
C TRP A 222 -0.17 -9.29 -13.20
N LEU A 223 -1.42 -8.98 -13.54
CA LEU A 223 -2.14 -9.68 -14.60
C LEU A 223 -2.05 -8.83 -15.85
N ILE A 224 -1.45 -9.37 -16.89
CA ILE A 224 -1.19 -8.64 -18.13
C ILE A 224 -1.83 -9.38 -19.30
N GLU A 225 -2.62 -8.66 -20.06
CA GLU A 225 -3.18 -9.14 -21.32
C GLU A 225 -2.24 -8.71 -22.45
N PHE A 226 -1.54 -9.66 -23.06
CA PHE A 226 -0.60 -9.40 -24.16
C PHE A 226 -1.28 -9.58 -25.52
N GLU A 227 -1.19 -8.59 -26.41
CA GLU A 227 -1.51 -8.77 -27.83
C GLU A 227 -0.41 -9.60 -28.52
N LYS A 228 0.83 -9.41 -28.08
CA LYS A 228 1.99 -10.20 -28.46
C LYS A 228 2.81 -10.48 -27.22
N GLU A 229 2.85 -11.73 -26.79
CA GLU A 229 3.64 -12.15 -25.64
C GLU A 229 5.15 -11.97 -25.88
N PRO A 230 5.93 -11.67 -24.83
CA PRO A 230 7.38 -11.74 -24.89
C PRO A 230 7.82 -13.19 -25.14
N ALA A 231 8.99 -13.36 -25.75
CA ALA A 231 9.59 -14.69 -25.89
C ALA A 231 9.93 -15.34 -24.53
N ASP A 232 10.18 -14.50 -23.52
CA ASP A 232 10.46 -14.90 -22.15
C ASP A 232 9.74 -13.93 -21.19
N LEU A 233 8.73 -14.44 -20.48
CA LEU A 233 7.94 -13.67 -19.51
C LEU A 233 8.77 -13.27 -18.28
N HIS A 234 9.75 -14.10 -17.90
CA HIS A 234 10.66 -13.77 -16.81
C HIS A 234 11.57 -12.61 -17.18
N GLN A 235 12.11 -12.60 -18.41
CA GLN A 235 12.88 -11.46 -18.88
C GLN A 235 12.03 -10.17 -18.93
N PHE A 236 10.78 -10.25 -19.38
CA PHE A 236 9.86 -9.11 -19.32
C PHE A 236 9.68 -8.58 -17.88
N THR A 237 9.50 -9.49 -16.94
CA THR A 237 9.34 -9.18 -15.52
C THR A 237 10.57 -8.44 -14.97
N ILE A 238 11.78 -8.93 -15.29
CA ILE A 238 13.04 -8.30 -14.87
C ILE A 238 13.16 -6.88 -15.45
N GLU A 239 12.84 -6.69 -16.73
CA GLU A 239 12.96 -5.38 -17.38
C GLU A 239 11.94 -4.37 -16.82
N MET A 240 10.72 -4.84 -16.54
CA MET A 240 9.68 -4.03 -15.90
C MET A 240 10.09 -3.62 -14.48
N ASP A 241 10.55 -4.57 -13.66
CA ASP A 241 11.06 -4.32 -12.29
C ASP A 241 12.25 -3.35 -12.31
N ALA A 242 13.21 -3.54 -13.22
CA ALA A 242 14.36 -2.66 -13.38
C ALA A 242 13.95 -1.22 -13.75
N SER A 243 12.97 -1.07 -14.64
CA SER A 243 12.46 0.24 -15.02
C SER A 243 11.71 0.92 -13.87
N LEU A 244 10.87 0.19 -13.14
CA LEU A 244 10.19 0.69 -11.93
C LEU A 244 11.18 1.19 -10.87
N LYS A 245 12.22 0.39 -10.56
CA LYS A 245 13.29 0.79 -9.61
C LYS A 245 14.00 2.06 -10.05
N LYS A 246 14.19 2.27 -11.37
CA LYS A 246 14.88 3.45 -11.88
C LYS A 246 14.06 4.74 -11.72
N ILE A 247 12.74 4.66 -11.82
CA ILE A 247 11.85 5.84 -11.88
C ILE A 247 11.13 6.14 -10.57
N ASN A 248 11.06 5.17 -9.64
CA ASN A 248 10.43 5.34 -8.34
C ASN A 248 11.41 4.91 -7.23
N SER A 249 11.92 5.89 -6.47
CA SER A 249 12.90 5.69 -5.40
C SER A 249 12.35 4.92 -4.20
N ASP A 250 11.06 5.06 -3.89
CA ASP A 250 10.43 4.32 -2.80
C ASP A 250 10.31 2.85 -3.18
N TYR A 251 9.88 2.55 -4.41
CA TYR A 251 9.90 1.20 -4.96
C TYR A 251 11.31 0.60 -5.00
N GLU A 252 12.31 1.35 -5.46
CA GLU A 252 13.72 0.94 -5.42
C GLU A 252 14.17 0.56 -4.00
N ALA A 253 13.84 1.40 -3.02
CA ALA A 253 14.20 1.17 -1.64
C ALA A 253 13.56 -0.11 -1.07
N LYS A 254 12.32 -0.43 -1.46
CA LYS A 254 11.62 -1.65 -1.03
C LYS A 254 12.11 -2.91 -1.75
N ARG A 255 12.45 -2.79 -3.04
CA ARG A 255 13.04 -3.87 -3.86
C ARG A 255 14.53 -4.09 -3.62
N TYR A 256 15.17 -3.30 -2.76
CA TYR A 256 16.60 -3.40 -2.49
C TYR A 256 16.95 -4.81 -1.97
N LYS A 257 17.71 -5.55 -2.81
CA LYS A 257 18.13 -6.95 -2.57
C LYS A 257 16.97 -7.92 -2.26
N ASP A 258 15.77 -7.61 -2.73
CA ASP A 258 14.58 -8.46 -2.51
C ASP A 258 14.21 -8.68 -1.03
N ILE A 259 14.70 -7.80 -0.13
CA ILE A 259 14.58 -7.99 1.32
C ILE A 259 13.16 -7.72 1.83
N ALA A 260 12.55 -6.61 1.41
CA ALA A 260 11.23 -6.17 1.92
C ALA A 260 10.10 -6.41 0.92
N LEU A 261 10.43 -6.43 -0.37
CA LEU A 261 9.53 -6.68 -1.48
C LEU A 261 10.28 -7.61 -2.43
N GLU A 262 9.71 -8.75 -2.83
CA GLU A 262 10.32 -9.69 -3.79
C GLU A 262 10.07 -9.26 -5.25
N LEU A 263 10.65 -9.99 -6.21
CA LEU A 263 10.42 -9.78 -7.63
C LEU A 263 8.92 -9.89 -7.96
N PRO A 264 8.36 -9.02 -8.84
CA PRO A 264 6.97 -9.12 -9.23
C PRO A 264 6.60 -10.48 -9.84
N LEU A 265 5.41 -10.96 -9.53
CA LEU A 265 4.79 -12.09 -10.22
C LEU A 265 3.99 -11.56 -11.40
N VAL A 266 4.46 -11.83 -12.61
CA VAL A 266 3.72 -11.46 -13.83
C VAL A 266 3.04 -12.71 -14.39
N THR A 267 1.73 -12.62 -14.53
CA THR A 267 0.88 -13.66 -15.11
C THR A 267 0.28 -13.14 -16.41
N SER A 268 0.56 -13.84 -17.52
CA SER A 268 -0.15 -13.60 -18.79
C SER A 268 -1.57 -14.13 -18.65
N ILE A 269 -2.57 -13.30 -19.02
CA ILE A 269 -3.98 -13.70 -19.04
C ILE A 269 -4.52 -13.69 -20.48
N PRO A 270 -5.52 -14.52 -20.80
CA PRO A 270 -6.09 -14.59 -22.14
C PRO A 270 -6.66 -13.25 -22.63
N ILE A 271 -6.50 -12.97 -23.93
CA ILE A 271 -7.09 -11.80 -24.57
C ILE A 271 -8.61 -11.76 -24.39
N GLY A 272 -9.14 -10.61 -24.00
CA GLY A 272 -10.56 -10.38 -23.74
C GLY A 272 -10.99 -10.61 -22.29
N THR A 273 -10.10 -11.06 -21.40
CA THR A 273 -10.42 -11.31 -19.99
C THR A 273 -10.89 -10.03 -19.29
N PHE A 274 -10.19 -8.91 -19.48
CA PHE A 274 -10.55 -7.63 -18.88
C PHE A 274 -11.90 -7.11 -19.40
N LYS A 275 -12.18 -7.34 -20.68
CA LYS A 275 -13.45 -6.96 -21.31
C LYS A 275 -14.63 -7.76 -20.72
N GLU A 276 -14.46 -9.06 -20.52
CA GLU A 276 -15.50 -9.89 -19.90
C GLU A 276 -15.68 -9.54 -18.42
N TRP A 277 -14.61 -9.23 -17.69
CA TRP A 277 -14.72 -8.74 -16.32
C TRP A 277 -15.52 -7.44 -16.24
N LEU A 278 -15.27 -6.46 -17.13
CA LEU A 278 -16.06 -5.23 -17.20
C LEU A 278 -17.53 -5.48 -17.54
N LYS A 279 -17.83 -6.52 -18.32
CA LYS A 279 -19.20 -6.95 -18.66
C LYS A 279 -19.96 -7.41 -17.43
N ILE A 280 -19.33 -8.27 -16.64
CA ILE A 280 -19.90 -8.82 -15.40
C ILE A 280 -20.14 -7.71 -14.37
N LYS A 281 -19.31 -6.66 -14.38
CA LYS A 281 -19.48 -5.48 -13.52
C LYS A 281 -20.54 -4.49 -14.01
N GLU A 282 -21.27 -4.80 -15.08
CA GLU A 282 -22.23 -3.89 -15.75
C GLU A 282 -21.60 -2.56 -16.17
N LYS A 283 -20.26 -2.55 -16.34
CA LYS A 283 -19.47 -1.38 -16.70
C LYS A 283 -19.02 -1.44 -18.16
N LEU A 284 -19.77 -2.13 -19.01
CA LEU A 284 -19.42 -2.25 -20.43
C LEU A 284 -19.78 -0.96 -21.18
N GLY A 285 -18.77 -0.14 -21.47
CA GLY A 285 -18.93 1.12 -22.21
C GLY A 285 -17.66 1.97 -22.17
N GLY A 286 -17.47 2.85 -23.17
CA GLY A 286 -16.21 3.57 -23.40
C GLY A 286 -15.73 4.54 -22.29
N GLN A 287 -16.47 4.65 -21.18
CA GLN A 287 -16.10 5.47 -20.03
C GLN A 287 -15.47 4.68 -18.87
N HIS A 288 -15.59 3.35 -18.84
CA HIS A 288 -15.05 2.53 -17.75
C HIS A 288 -13.81 1.76 -18.21
N LYS A 289 -12.71 1.96 -17.49
CA LYS A 289 -11.46 1.22 -17.66
C LYS A 289 -11.22 0.31 -16.45
N VAL A 290 -10.46 -0.75 -16.66
CA VAL A 290 -10.00 -1.59 -15.55
C VAL A 290 -9.10 -0.75 -14.65
N PRO A 291 -9.31 -0.77 -13.32
CA PRO A 291 -8.37 -0.14 -12.40
C PRO A 291 -7.00 -0.80 -12.52
N ARG A 292 -6.00 -0.02 -12.93
CA ARG A 292 -4.65 -0.54 -13.20
C ARG A 292 -3.89 -0.93 -11.94
N LEU A 293 -4.11 -0.21 -10.84
CA LEU A 293 -3.40 -0.42 -9.58
C LEU A 293 -4.39 -0.44 -8.42
N SER A 294 -4.24 -1.43 -7.54
CA SER A 294 -5.03 -1.58 -6.31
C SER A 294 -4.14 -1.87 -5.11
N ASN A 295 -4.56 -1.40 -3.93
CA ASN A 295 -3.95 -1.77 -2.65
C ASN A 295 -4.57 -3.01 -2.02
N ASP A 296 -5.65 -3.54 -2.61
CA ASP A 296 -6.26 -4.80 -2.19
C ASP A 296 -6.19 -5.84 -3.33
N ARG A 297 -6.50 -7.08 -2.98
CA ARG A 297 -6.52 -8.19 -3.93
C ARG A 297 -7.88 -8.39 -4.61
N LYS A 298 -8.91 -7.60 -4.29
CA LYS A 298 -10.28 -7.89 -4.73
C LYS A 298 -10.40 -7.96 -6.25
N ILE A 299 -9.80 -6.99 -6.95
CA ILE A 299 -9.84 -6.95 -8.42
C ILE A 299 -9.04 -8.10 -9.03
N LEU A 300 -7.85 -8.38 -8.48
CA LEU A 300 -7.00 -9.49 -8.93
C LEU A 300 -7.71 -10.84 -8.79
N GLU A 301 -8.27 -11.14 -7.62
CA GLU A 301 -8.95 -12.42 -7.35
C GLU A 301 -10.20 -12.60 -8.23
N GLU A 302 -10.96 -11.52 -8.47
CA GLU A 302 -12.11 -11.58 -9.37
C GLU A 302 -11.70 -11.91 -10.82
N ILE A 303 -10.57 -11.37 -11.28
CA ILE A 303 -10.07 -11.61 -12.65
C ILE A 303 -9.44 -13.01 -12.76
N LEU A 304 -8.67 -13.44 -11.76
CA LEU A 304 -8.12 -14.79 -11.69
C LEU A 304 -9.20 -15.88 -11.65
N ALA A 305 -10.31 -15.60 -10.97
CA ALA A 305 -11.47 -16.51 -10.97
C ALA A 305 -12.07 -16.67 -12.37
N LEU A 306 -12.06 -15.62 -13.20
CA LEU A 306 -12.53 -15.69 -14.59
C LEU A 306 -11.56 -16.51 -15.45
N THR A 307 -10.25 -16.33 -15.29
CA THR A 307 -9.26 -17.09 -16.07
C THR A 307 -9.34 -18.60 -15.79
N ASN A 308 -9.64 -18.99 -14.55
CA ASN A 308 -9.82 -20.41 -14.20
C ASN A 308 -11.06 -21.03 -14.86
N ASN A 309 -12.11 -20.24 -15.13
CA ASN A 309 -13.30 -20.70 -15.85
C ASN A 309 -13.07 -20.85 -17.37
N PHE A 310 -12.07 -20.16 -17.94
CA PHE A 310 -11.68 -20.39 -19.35
C PHE A 310 -10.82 -21.65 -19.52
N ALA A 311 -10.22 -22.18 -18.45
CA ALA A 311 -9.35 -23.36 -18.47
C ALA A 311 -10.11 -24.70 -18.32
N HIS A 312 -11.39 -24.66 -17.94
CA HIS A 312 -12.24 -25.84 -17.83
C HIS A 312 -13.52 -25.64 -18.67
N PRO A 313 -13.60 -26.25 -19.87
CA PRO A 313 -14.76 -26.14 -20.77
C PRO A 313 -16.01 -26.85 -20.24
#